data_AF-A0AA88H047-F1
#
_entry.id   AF-A0AA88H047-F1
#
_cell.length_a   1.000
_cell.length_b   1.000
_cell.length_c   1.000
_cell.angle_alpha   90.00
_cell.angle_beta   90.00
_cell.angle_gamma   90.00
#
_symmetry.space_group_name_H-M   'P 1'
#
loop_
_entity.id
_entity.type
_entity.pdbx_description
1 polymer ?
#
loop_
_entity_poly.entity_id
_entity_poly.type
_entity_poly.pdbx_seq_one_letter_code
_entity_poly.pdbx_strand_id
1 'polypeptide(L)'
;MIFLRRFSKIKSSKDSSSGTSSATRSNSVDMRVKNNSYDSLTSNKISLQLLLHSFHYEVNDPSTESSPSREKIKKYYSIETLLELQDQQALDLLRDYLRQRQNEEYLTFLELRREFQMRQQVCHKRSCSRDRSIEYDDDFDSFMLIDTNSITSKANDWLLFDEIQTIYNKFLNLESAHCMNVPSQIRDQIQKVLNEITRLDTVQRPRLSITSSSSTCSSRSLASPLSPTSTCSAVSRTFRASVGSEYNSCNDWHTSVDVKDLRERVRNCLNTLNTIVILQYNNEIMPHFTKTEEFKTLIIGKLIEYSSQESWDENTLIEHVLKQNDLSEYVKSFSKMKLFRMEQIRQFSTSDLKEKIGVKKLGHLKRLERLINDYNSSLK
;
A
#
# COMPACT_ATOMS: atom_id res chain seq x y z
N MET A 1 -0.31 26.87 -8.71
CA MET A 1 0.40 25.61 -9.05
C MET A 1 1.78 25.66 -8.43
N ILE A 2 2.01 24.90 -7.36
CA ILE A 2 3.34 24.77 -6.75
C ILE A 2 4.00 23.58 -7.44
N PHE A 3 4.85 23.88 -8.42
CA PHE A 3 5.73 22.89 -9.03
C PHE A 3 6.75 22.43 -7.99
N LEU A 4 6.88 21.12 -7.80
CA LEU A 4 8.13 20.54 -7.34
C LEU A 4 9.23 21.01 -8.30
N ARG A 5 10.02 21.96 -7.81
CA ARG A 5 11.14 22.58 -8.51
C ARG A 5 12.12 21.47 -8.88
N ARG A 6 12.18 21.11 -10.17
CA ARG A 6 13.19 20.20 -10.73
C ARG A 6 14.58 20.69 -10.33
N PHE A 7 15.25 19.97 -9.45
CA PHE A 7 16.70 20.02 -9.34
C PHE A 7 17.30 19.22 -10.50
N SER A 8 17.52 19.87 -11.64
CA SER A 8 18.43 19.37 -12.67
C SER A 8 19.09 20.55 -13.39
N LYS A 9 20.17 21.08 -12.81
CA LYS A 9 21.19 21.84 -13.54
C LYS A 9 22.44 20.98 -13.61
N ILE A 10 22.49 20.07 -14.59
CA ILE A 10 23.76 19.54 -15.06
C ILE A 10 24.35 20.62 -15.97
N LYS A 11 25.43 21.24 -15.49
CA LYS A 11 26.20 22.23 -16.23
C LYS A 11 27.04 21.46 -17.25
N SER A 12 26.67 21.48 -18.53
CA SER A 12 27.54 20.99 -19.60
C SER A 12 28.68 22.00 -19.79
N SER A 13 29.86 21.70 -19.26
CA SER A 13 31.09 22.41 -19.62
C SER A 13 31.55 21.92 -20.98
N LYS A 14 31.39 22.79 -21.97
CA LYS A 14 31.97 22.67 -23.30
C LYS A 14 33.25 23.49 -23.25
N ASP A 15 34.41 22.82 -23.21
CA ASP A 15 35.69 23.48 -23.51
C ASP A 15 36.55 22.54 -24.35
N SER A 16 36.90 23.07 -25.50
CA SER A 16 37.79 22.52 -26.51
C SER A 16 39.11 23.27 -26.45
N SER A 17 40.23 22.58 -26.31
CA SER A 17 41.50 23.07 -26.85
C SER A 17 42.49 21.93 -27.11
N SER A 18 43.05 22.02 -28.30
CA SER A 18 44.07 21.22 -28.98
C SER A 18 45.43 21.15 -28.28
N GLY A 19 46.19 20.07 -28.52
CA GLY A 19 47.63 20.03 -28.26
C GLY A 19 48.26 18.67 -28.56
N THR A 20 48.95 18.59 -29.69
CA THR A 20 49.74 17.47 -30.26
C THR A 20 50.92 16.99 -29.39
N SER A 21 51.19 15.68 -29.35
CA SER A 21 52.47 15.05 -29.72
C SER A 21 52.54 13.54 -29.39
N SER A 22 53.41 12.88 -30.14
CA SER A 22 53.66 11.46 -30.41
C SER A 22 54.25 10.60 -29.27
N ALA A 23 53.95 9.30 -29.27
CA ALA A 23 54.91 8.19 -29.47
C ALA A 23 54.50 6.87 -28.76
N THR A 24 54.47 5.79 -29.56
CA THR A 24 54.75 4.37 -29.24
C THR A 24 54.79 3.90 -27.78
N ARG A 25 53.91 2.95 -27.42
CA ARG A 25 54.31 1.63 -26.91
C ARG A 25 53.14 0.66 -26.77
N SER A 26 53.32 -0.51 -27.36
CA SER A 26 52.63 -1.77 -27.11
C SER A 26 52.48 -2.08 -25.62
N ASN A 27 51.29 -2.51 -25.19
CA ASN A 27 51.14 -3.49 -24.10
C ASN A 27 49.75 -4.15 -24.16
N SER A 28 49.78 -5.48 -24.26
CA SER A 28 48.68 -6.39 -24.03
C SER A 28 48.16 -6.26 -22.60
N VAL A 29 46.87 -6.02 -22.42
CA VAL A 29 46.23 -6.07 -21.10
C VAL A 29 45.00 -6.96 -21.18
N ASP A 30 45.05 -8.01 -20.37
CA ASP A 30 43.99 -8.96 -20.06
C ASP A 30 42.64 -8.28 -19.81
N MET A 31 41.63 -8.76 -20.52
CA MET A 31 40.21 -8.48 -20.28
C MET A 31 39.75 -9.18 -19.00
N ARG A 32 40.11 -8.62 -17.84
CA ARG A 32 39.48 -8.97 -16.56
C ARG A 32 38.13 -8.27 -16.51
N VAL A 33 37.07 -9.04 -16.78
CA VAL A 33 35.67 -8.67 -16.53
C VAL A 33 35.55 -8.26 -15.06
N LYS A 34 35.51 -6.95 -14.81
CA LYS A 34 35.18 -6.40 -13.49
C LYS A 34 33.69 -6.59 -13.29
N ASN A 35 33.32 -7.55 -12.45
CA ASN A 35 32.00 -7.65 -11.87
C ASN A 35 31.64 -6.28 -11.27
N ASN A 36 30.61 -5.64 -11.81
CA ASN A 36 30.11 -4.37 -11.31
C ASN A 36 29.61 -4.57 -9.89
N SER A 37 30.28 -3.84 -8.99
CA SER A 37 30.10 -3.87 -7.55
C SER A 37 28.70 -3.40 -7.13
N TYR A 38 28.16 -4.08 -6.13
CA TYR A 38 26.94 -3.75 -5.39
C TYR A 38 27.05 -2.47 -4.53
N ASP A 39 28.14 -1.70 -4.64
CA ASP A 39 28.42 -0.51 -3.81
C ASP A 39 27.49 0.70 -4.05
N SER A 40 26.62 0.66 -5.06
CA SER A 40 25.60 1.70 -5.26
C SER A 40 24.45 1.64 -4.23
N LEU A 41 24.22 0.50 -3.57
CA LEU A 41 23.12 0.37 -2.60
C LEU A 41 23.44 0.98 -1.23
N THR A 42 24.69 0.96 -0.80
CA THR A 42 25.12 1.49 0.51
C THR A 42 25.07 3.02 0.54
N SER A 43 25.35 3.68 -0.58
CA SER A 43 25.26 5.15 -0.69
C SER A 43 23.81 5.67 -0.57
N ASN A 44 22.83 4.93 -1.10
CA ASN A 44 21.41 5.26 -0.95
C ASN A 44 20.87 4.98 0.46
N LYS A 45 21.37 3.93 1.13
CA LYS A 45 21.01 3.67 2.54
C LYS A 45 21.41 4.83 3.45
N ILE A 46 22.61 5.40 3.28
CA ILE A 46 23.07 6.52 4.11
C ILE A 46 22.23 7.78 3.89
N SER A 47 21.87 8.09 2.64
CA SER A 47 21.06 9.29 2.33
C SER A 47 19.62 9.17 2.87
N LEU A 48 18.99 7.99 2.78
CA LEU A 48 17.67 7.76 3.34
C LEU A 48 17.70 7.63 4.88
N GLN A 49 18.77 7.07 5.45
CA GLN A 49 18.94 6.93 6.89
C GLN A 49 19.19 8.29 7.57
N LEU A 50 19.93 9.20 6.91
CA LEU A 50 20.07 10.59 7.36
C LEU A 50 18.75 11.36 7.24
N LEU A 51 17.95 11.07 6.21
CA LEU A 51 16.59 11.63 6.10
C LEU A 51 15.70 11.11 7.24
N LEU A 52 15.72 9.80 7.53
CA LEU A 52 14.92 9.15 8.57
C LEU A 52 15.30 9.59 10.00
N HIS A 53 16.58 9.84 10.29
CA HIS A 53 17.03 10.26 11.62
C HIS A 53 16.59 11.68 12.00
N SER A 54 16.16 12.52 11.05
CA SER A 54 15.64 13.87 11.36
C SER A 54 14.20 13.89 11.87
N PHE A 55 13.48 12.76 11.89
CA PHE A 55 12.02 12.75 12.12
C PHE A 55 11.53 12.18 13.46
N HIS A 56 12.42 11.79 14.37
CA HIS A 56 12.05 11.43 15.75
C HIS A 56 12.27 12.55 16.77
N TYR A 57 12.17 13.82 16.34
CA TYR A 57 12.01 14.92 17.29
C TYR A 57 10.53 15.01 17.76
N GLU A 58 10.02 13.91 18.31
CA GLU A 58 8.98 14.05 19.31
C GLU A 58 9.67 14.67 20.53
N VAL A 59 9.41 15.95 20.76
CA VAL A 59 9.62 16.55 22.07
C VAL A 59 8.64 15.83 23.01
N ASN A 60 9.07 14.66 23.48
CA ASN A 60 8.42 13.94 24.56
C ASN A 60 8.67 14.77 25.82
N ASP A 61 7.73 15.67 26.11
CA ASP A 61 7.63 16.33 27.41
C ASP A 61 7.23 15.25 28.42
N PRO A 62 8.12 14.82 29.32
CA PRO A 62 7.96 13.60 30.11
C PRO A 62 6.98 13.76 31.29
N SER A 63 6.11 14.77 31.29
CA SER A 63 5.42 15.22 32.50
C SER A 63 3.89 15.24 32.44
N THR A 64 3.25 14.77 31.37
CA THR A 64 1.78 14.71 31.31
C THR A 64 1.31 13.32 30.92
N GLU A 65 0.76 12.56 31.87
CA GLU A 65 -0.01 11.35 31.59
C GLU A 65 -1.05 11.68 30.52
N SER A 66 -0.86 11.18 29.29
CA SER A 66 -1.80 11.42 28.21
C SER A 66 -3.06 10.61 28.47
N SER A 67 -4.19 11.29 28.58
CA SER A 67 -5.48 10.60 28.61
C SER A 67 -5.63 9.71 27.35
N PRO A 68 -6.27 8.53 27.44
CA PRO A 68 -6.46 7.63 26.29
C PRO A 68 -7.14 8.34 25.09
N SER A 69 -8.10 9.22 25.37
CA SER A 69 -8.73 10.08 24.36
C SER A 69 -7.73 10.98 23.62
N ARG A 70 -6.73 11.54 24.32
CA ARG A 70 -5.72 12.40 23.72
C ARG A 70 -4.84 11.62 22.76
N GLU A 71 -4.48 10.39 23.11
CA GLU A 71 -3.72 9.50 22.21
C GLU A 71 -4.54 9.14 20.97
N LYS A 72 -5.85 8.90 21.13
CA LYS A 72 -6.74 8.66 19.99
C LYS A 72 -6.79 9.84 19.02
N ILE A 73 -6.78 11.08 19.50
CA ILE A 73 -6.74 12.27 18.64
C ILE A 73 -5.41 12.39 17.89
N LYS A 74 -4.29 12.14 18.57
CA LYS A 74 -2.96 12.17 17.93
C LYS A 74 -2.86 11.22 16.73
N LYS A 75 -3.58 10.10 16.74
CA LYS A 75 -3.63 9.14 15.61
C LYS A 75 -4.18 9.74 14.31
N TYR A 76 -4.90 10.86 14.34
CA TYR A 76 -5.34 11.52 13.10
C TYR A 76 -4.26 12.39 12.43
N TYR A 77 -3.14 12.64 13.12
CA TYR A 77 -2.04 13.50 12.62
C TYR A 77 -0.95 12.72 11.86
N SER A 78 -0.96 11.39 11.90
CA SER A 78 -0.09 10.53 11.09
C SER A 78 -0.91 9.72 10.09
N ILE A 79 -0.42 9.60 8.86
CA ILE A 79 -1.07 8.82 7.80
C ILE A 79 -1.12 7.33 8.14
N GLU A 80 -0.09 6.82 8.81
CA GLU A 80 0.00 5.39 9.15
C GLU A 80 -1.09 5.03 10.15
N THR A 81 -1.20 5.80 11.24
CA THR A 81 -2.22 5.60 12.26
C THR A 81 -3.63 5.93 11.74
N LEU A 82 -3.77 6.91 10.84
CA LEU A 82 -5.05 7.22 10.21
C LEU A 82 -5.56 6.05 9.36
N LEU A 83 -4.68 5.42 8.59
CA LEU A 83 -5.02 4.21 7.86
C LEU A 83 -5.42 3.10 8.85
N GLU A 84 -4.62 2.85 9.88
CA GLU A 84 -4.92 1.84 10.91
C GLU A 84 -6.31 2.01 11.53
N LEU A 85 -6.69 3.24 11.89
CA LEU A 85 -7.98 3.57 12.50
C LEU A 85 -9.19 3.18 11.64
N GLN A 86 -9.04 3.17 10.30
CA GLN A 86 -10.15 2.93 9.36
C GLN A 86 -11.36 3.85 9.57
N ASP A 87 -11.14 5.07 10.06
CA ASP A 87 -12.20 6.08 10.14
C ASP A 87 -12.55 6.58 8.74
N GLN A 88 -13.69 6.10 8.23
CA GLN A 88 -14.15 6.42 6.88
C GLN A 88 -14.34 7.92 6.65
N GLN A 89 -14.84 8.66 7.65
CA GLN A 89 -15.04 10.10 7.52
C GLN A 89 -13.70 10.83 7.34
N ALA A 90 -12.70 10.43 8.11
CA ALA A 90 -11.37 11.04 8.06
C ALA A 90 -10.63 10.67 6.76
N LEU A 91 -10.76 9.42 6.31
CA LEU A 91 -10.19 8.96 5.03
C LEU A 91 -10.86 9.61 3.83
N ASP A 92 -12.19 9.78 3.83
CA ASP A 92 -12.91 10.48 2.76
C ASP A 92 -12.52 11.95 2.68
N LEU A 93 -12.33 12.59 3.85
CA LEU A 93 -11.82 13.95 3.90
C LEU A 93 -10.41 14.06 3.29
N LEU A 94 -9.52 13.11 3.60
CA LEU A 94 -8.18 13.06 3.02
C LEU A 94 -8.23 12.77 1.50
N ARG A 95 -9.09 11.85 1.05
CA ARG A 95 -9.30 11.56 -0.39
C ARG A 95 -9.75 12.81 -1.14
N ASP A 96 -10.74 13.53 -0.61
CA ASP A 96 -11.23 14.75 -1.24
C ASP A 96 -10.18 15.87 -1.25
N TYR A 97 -9.35 15.96 -0.21
CA TYR A 97 -8.20 16.87 -0.18
C TYR A 97 -7.17 16.52 -1.26
N LEU A 98 -6.81 15.24 -1.39
CA LEU A 98 -5.83 14.77 -2.36
C LEU A 98 -6.33 14.89 -3.80
N ARG A 99 -7.63 14.62 -4.04
CA ARG A 99 -8.27 14.79 -5.34
C ARG A 99 -8.19 16.24 -5.81
N GLN A 100 -8.43 17.21 -4.93
CA GLN A 100 -8.28 18.64 -5.25
C GLN A 100 -6.84 19.01 -5.63
N ARG A 101 -5.86 18.29 -5.11
CA ARG A 101 -4.43 18.50 -5.40
C ARG A 101 -3.89 17.57 -6.49
N GLN A 102 -4.73 16.70 -7.06
CA GLN A 102 -4.36 15.69 -8.07
C GLN A 102 -3.25 14.74 -7.59
N ASN A 103 -3.32 14.31 -6.32
CA ASN A 103 -2.35 13.43 -5.67
C ASN A 103 -3.04 12.21 -4.99
N GLU A 104 -4.21 11.78 -5.48
CA GLU A 104 -5.01 10.70 -4.86
C GLU A 104 -4.39 9.31 -5.02
N GLU A 105 -3.49 9.15 -5.99
CA GLU A 105 -2.76 7.93 -6.27
C GLU A 105 -1.89 7.47 -5.09
N TYR A 106 -1.33 8.40 -4.30
CA TYR A 106 -0.51 8.08 -3.14
C TYR A 106 -1.34 7.37 -2.04
N LEU A 107 -2.58 7.80 -1.82
CA LEU A 107 -3.45 7.16 -0.83
C LEU A 107 -3.90 5.79 -1.32
N THR A 108 -4.31 5.73 -2.59
CA THR A 108 -4.74 4.49 -3.24
C THR A 108 -3.63 3.43 -3.21
N PHE A 109 -2.37 3.84 -3.36
CA PHE A 109 -1.21 2.96 -3.20
C PHE A 109 -1.08 2.40 -1.78
N LEU A 110 -1.18 3.25 -0.75
CA LEU A 110 -1.09 2.80 0.65
C LEU A 110 -2.24 1.86 1.03
N GLU A 111 -3.46 2.14 0.55
CA GLU A 111 -4.62 1.27 0.75
C GLU A 111 -4.42 -0.10 0.09
N LEU A 112 -3.93 -0.13 -1.15
CA LEU A 112 -3.62 -1.38 -1.85
C LEU A 112 -2.55 -2.19 -1.11
N ARG A 113 -1.46 -1.54 -0.68
CA ARG A 113 -0.39 -2.18 0.11
C ARG A 113 -0.94 -2.82 1.38
N ARG A 114 -1.81 -2.10 2.10
CA ARG A 114 -2.45 -2.62 3.30
C ARG A 114 -3.33 -3.84 2.99
N GLU A 115 -4.08 -3.80 1.90
CA GLU A 115 -4.92 -4.94 1.49
C GLU A 115 -4.08 -6.20 1.25
N PHE A 116 -2.95 -6.08 0.54
CA PHE A 116 -2.02 -7.20 0.36
C PHE A 116 -1.44 -7.71 1.67
N GLN A 117 -1.03 -6.81 2.58
CA GLN A 117 -0.54 -7.20 3.91
C GLN A 117 -1.59 -7.97 4.72
N MET A 118 -2.85 -7.53 4.68
CA MET A 118 -3.96 -8.22 5.34
C MET A 118 -4.18 -9.62 4.75
N ARG A 119 -4.13 -9.77 3.42
CA ARG A 119 -4.23 -11.08 2.75
C ARG A 119 -3.08 -12.01 3.15
N GLN A 120 -1.85 -11.49 3.22
CA GLN A 120 -0.67 -12.25 3.66
C GLN A 120 -0.82 -12.76 5.10
N GLN A 121 -1.35 -11.93 6.02
CA GLN A 121 -1.57 -12.33 7.41
C GLN A 121 -2.64 -13.42 7.55
N VAL A 122 -3.72 -13.37 6.76
CA VAL A 122 -4.77 -14.39 6.78
C VAL A 122 -4.24 -15.74 6.30
N CYS A 123 -3.40 -15.76 5.26
CA CYS A 123 -2.75 -16.98 4.78
C CYS A 123 -1.83 -17.63 5.83
N HIS A 124 -1.13 -16.82 6.65
CA HIS A 124 -0.32 -17.34 7.75
C HIS A 124 -1.18 -17.99 8.84
N LYS A 125 -2.26 -17.33 9.28
CA LYS A 125 -3.12 -17.84 10.36
C LYS A 125 -3.82 -19.17 10.00
N ARG A 126 -4.23 -19.35 8.73
CA ARG A 126 -4.88 -20.59 8.28
C ARG A 126 -3.93 -21.80 8.30
N SER A 127 -2.63 -21.57 8.17
CA SER A 127 -1.62 -22.64 8.16
C SER A 127 -1.38 -23.23 9.56
N CYS A 128 -1.65 -22.47 10.63
CA CYS A 128 -1.40 -22.91 12.02
C CYS A 128 -2.64 -23.48 12.74
N SER A 129 -3.83 -23.39 12.15
CA SER A 129 -5.09 -23.75 12.83
C SER A 129 -5.51 -25.22 12.67
N ARG A 130 -4.67 -26.08 12.08
CA ARG A 130 -5.00 -27.50 11.87
C ARG A 130 -4.54 -28.42 12.99
N ASP A 131 -4.12 -27.85 14.12
CA ASP A 131 -3.69 -28.59 15.33
C ASP A 131 -4.77 -28.59 16.42
N ARG A 132 -6.04 -28.80 16.01
CA ARG A 132 -7.05 -29.24 16.96
C ARG A 132 -6.96 -30.75 17.03
N SER A 133 -6.12 -31.21 17.96
CA SER A 133 -6.43 -32.29 18.90
C SER A 133 -7.61 -33.15 18.45
N ILE A 134 -7.37 -34.03 17.49
CA ILE A 134 -8.19 -35.21 17.41
C ILE A 134 -7.49 -36.17 18.35
N GLU A 135 -8.06 -36.30 19.56
CA GLU A 135 -7.82 -37.45 20.42
C GLU A 135 -8.25 -38.67 19.61
N TYR A 136 -7.30 -39.27 18.90
CA TYR A 136 -7.47 -40.60 18.34
C TYR A 136 -6.91 -41.56 19.36
N ASP A 137 -7.81 -42.39 19.89
CA ASP A 137 -7.48 -43.63 20.55
C ASP A 137 -6.53 -44.44 19.66
N ASP A 138 -5.57 -45.08 20.32
CA ASP A 138 -4.47 -45.85 19.78
C ASP A 138 -4.87 -46.84 18.65
N ASP A 139 -3.93 -47.09 17.74
CA ASP A 139 -3.89 -48.18 16.73
C ASP A 139 -4.25 -47.86 15.27
N PHE A 140 -3.86 -46.69 14.72
CA PHE A 140 -3.85 -46.53 13.26
C PHE A 140 -2.48 -46.17 12.67
N ASP A 141 -2.09 -47.00 11.70
CA ASP A 141 -0.81 -47.09 11.03
C ASP A 141 -0.21 -45.76 10.54
N SER A 142 1.10 -45.69 10.72
CA SER A 142 2.09 -44.76 10.16
C SER A 142 1.73 -44.24 8.75
N PHE A 143 0.92 -43.18 8.70
CA PHE A 143 0.71 -42.41 7.49
C PHE A 143 1.84 -41.38 7.35
N MET A 144 2.55 -41.45 6.22
CA MET A 144 3.59 -40.51 5.79
C MET A 144 3.17 -39.06 6.09
N LEU A 145 3.85 -38.43 7.06
CA LEU A 145 3.80 -37.00 7.29
C LEU A 145 4.29 -36.28 6.02
N ILE A 146 3.37 -35.92 5.15
CA ILE A 146 3.66 -35.00 4.05
C ILE A 146 3.93 -33.65 4.71
N ASP A 147 5.16 -33.17 4.57
CA ASP A 147 5.62 -31.91 5.14
C ASP A 147 4.91 -30.72 4.47
N THR A 148 3.70 -30.41 4.95
CA THR A 148 2.82 -29.36 4.42
C THR A 148 3.42 -27.95 4.56
N ASN A 149 4.47 -27.80 5.37
CA ASN A 149 5.16 -26.54 5.59
C ASN A 149 5.87 -26.02 4.33
N SER A 150 6.30 -26.90 3.41
CA SER A 150 6.93 -26.45 2.16
C SER A 150 5.92 -25.83 1.18
N ILE A 151 4.66 -26.29 1.22
CA ILE A 151 3.60 -25.89 0.28
C ILE A 151 3.06 -24.50 0.64
N THR A 152 2.91 -24.20 1.94
CA THR A 152 2.41 -22.89 2.41
C THR A 152 3.40 -21.75 2.14
N SER A 153 4.71 -22.03 2.17
CA SER A 153 5.74 -21.04 1.85
C SER A 153 5.66 -20.56 0.39
N LYS A 154 5.41 -21.47 -0.56
CA LYS A 154 5.32 -21.15 -1.99
C LYS A 154 4.10 -20.29 -2.32
N ALA A 155 2.98 -20.49 -1.64
CA ALA A 155 1.75 -19.72 -1.89
C ALA A 155 1.90 -18.23 -1.51
N ASN A 156 2.66 -17.94 -0.45
CA ASN A 156 2.92 -16.56 -0.02
C ASN A 156 3.86 -15.82 -0.98
N ASP A 157 4.78 -16.52 -1.63
CA ASP A 157 5.72 -15.91 -2.57
C ASP A 157 5.01 -15.39 -3.83
N TRP A 158 4.01 -16.12 -4.33
CA TRP A 158 3.19 -15.68 -5.47
C TRP A 158 2.36 -14.43 -5.16
N LEU A 159 1.79 -14.31 -3.95
CA LEU A 159 1.05 -13.11 -3.54
C LEU A 159 1.93 -11.86 -3.54
N LEU A 160 3.20 -12.01 -3.18
CA LEU A 160 4.17 -10.92 -3.21
C LEU A 160 4.54 -10.51 -4.64
N PHE A 161 4.65 -11.48 -5.56
CA PHE A 161 4.90 -11.20 -6.98
C PHE A 161 3.69 -10.54 -7.65
N ASP A 162 2.47 -11.00 -7.35
CA ASP A 162 1.23 -10.37 -7.79
C ASP A 162 1.12 -8.94 -7.26
N GLU A 163 1.52 -8.69 -6.00
CA GLU A 163 1.54 -7.37 -5.38
C GLU A 163 2.44 -6.39 -6.15
N ILE A 164 3.71 -6.73 -6.37
CA ILE A 164 4.66 -5.84 -7.07
C ILE A 164 4.25 -5.62 -8.53
N GLN A 165 3.71 -6.64 -9.21
CA GLN A 165 3.21 -6.51 -10.58
C GLN A 165 2.00 -5.56 -10.64
N THR A 166 1.06 -5.70 -9.70
CA THR A 166 -0.13 -4.83 -9.60
C THR A 166 0.28 -3.39 -9.33
N ILE A 167 1.20 -3.18 -8.37
CA ILE A 167 1.71 -1.85 -8.03
C ILE A 167 2.42 -1.21 -9.22
N TYR A 168 3.23 -1.97 -9.94
CA TYR A 168 3.93 -1.43 -11.11
C TYR A 168 2.94 -1.01 -12.19
N ASN A 169 2.03 -1.91 -12.59
CA ASN A 169 1.07 -1.64 -13.66
C ASN A 169 0.17 -0.45 -13.32
N LYS A 170 -0.25 -0.31 -12.05
CA LYS A 170 -1.17 0.74 -11.62
C LYS A 170 -0.49 2.06 -11.30
N PHE A 171 0.68 2.06 -10.68
CA PHE A 171 1.26 3.28 -10.10
C PHE A 171 2.64 3.67 -10.63
N LEU A 172 3.37 2.78 -11.29
CA LEU A 172 4.74 3.07 -11.76
C LEU A 172 4.87 3.11 -13.27
N ASN A 173 3.99 2.41 -14.00
CA ASN A 173 3.88 2.49 -15.44
C ASN A 173 3.53 3.94 -15.85
N LEU A 174 4.35 4.52 -16.72
CA LEU A 174 4.18 5.88 -17.23
C LEU A 174 2.89 6.05 -18.04
N GLU A 175 2.35 4.96 -18.59
CA GLU A 175 1.09 4.94 -19.31
C GLU A 175 -0.14 4.82 -18.40
N SER A 176 0.06 4.57 -17.10
CA SER A 176 -1.05 4.46 -16.16
C SER A 176 -1.67 5.82 -15.83
N ALA A 177 -3.01 5.85 -15.81
CA ALA A 177 -3.77 7.02 -15.35
C ALA A 177 -3.49 7.39 -13.87
N HIS A 178 -3.00 6.43 -13.07
CA HIS A 178 -2.67 6.63 -11.65
C HIS A 178 -1.16 6.59 -11.39
N CYS A 179 -0.34 6.95 -12.39
CA CYS A 179 1.11 6.96 -12.25
C CYS A 179 1.57 7.96 -11.17
N MET A 180 2.19 7.46 -10.11
CA MET A 180 2.77 8.27 -9.03
C MET A 180 4.05 8.96 -9.48
N ASN A 181 4.35 10.14 -8.92
CA ASN A 181 5.64 10.80 -9.13
C ASN A 181 6.71 10.20 -8.20
N VAL A 182 7.43 9.20 -8.70
CA VAL A 182 8.52 8.48 -8.01
C VAL A 182 9.84 8.63 -8.77
N PRO A 183 11.00 8.72 -8.09
CA PRO A 183 12.32 8.77 -8.73
C PRO A 183 12.54 7.62 -9.71
N SER A 184 13.15 7.91 -10.87
CA SER A 184 13.38 6.92 -11.93
C SER A 184 14.18 5.72 -11.46
N GLN A 185 15.18 5.94 -10.58
CA GLN A 185 16.02 4.89 -10.02
C GLN A 185 15.20 3.78 -9.33
N ILE A 186 14.11 4.14 -8.65
CA ILE A 186 13.23 3.18 -7.98
C ILE A 186 12.39 2.41 -9.00
N ARG A 187 11.88 3.11 -10.04
CA ARG A 187 11.16 2.46 -11.14
C ARG A 187 12.05 1.45 -11.86
N ASP A 188 13.29 1.83 -12.15
CA ASP A 188 14.27 0.98 -12.82
C ASP A 188 14.61 -0.26 -11.98
N GLN A 189 14.73 -0.10 -10.67
CA GLN A 189 14.95 -1.24 -9.75
C GLN A 189 13.77 -2.20 -9.75
N ILE A 190 12.54 -1.68 -9.65
CA ILE A 190 11.33 -2.49 -9.68
C ILE A 190 11.17 -3.19 -11.03
N GLN A 191 11.43 -2.49 -12.14
CA GLN A 191 11.38 -3.07 -13.48
C GLN A 191 12.36 -4.25 -13.63
N LYS A 192 13.59 -4.12 -13.11
CA LYS A 192 14.58 -5.21 -13.14
C LYS A 192 14.06 -6.45 -12.43
N VAL A 193 13.50 -6.28 -11.24
CA VAL A 193 12.92 -7.37 -10.45
C VAL A 193 11.72 -8.00 -11.16
N LEU A 194 10.85 -7.22 -11.79
CA LEU A 194 9.70 -7.73 -12.57
C LEU A 194 10.13 -8.54 -13.79
N ASN A 195 11.19 -8.13 -14.48
CA ASN A 195 11.74 -8.90 -15.59
C ASN A 195 12.22 -10.29 -15.13
N GLU A 196 12.80 -10.38 -13.92
CA GLU A 196 13.21 -11.66 -13.34
C GLU A 196 12.02 -12.52 -12.89
N ILE A 197 10.98 -11.93 -12.30
CA ILE A 197 9.72 -12.61 -11.99
C ILE A 197 9.11 -13.19 -13.27
N THR A 198 9.06 -12.40 -14.35
CA THR A 198 8.52 -12.85 -15.65
C THR A 198 9.29 -14.05 -16.20
N ARG A 199 10.63 -14.05 -16.04
CA ARG A 199 11.45 -15.21 -16.43
C ARG A 199 11.14 -16.45 -15.59
N LEU A 200 10.95 -16.31 -14.29
CA LEU A 200 10.54 -17.43 -13.44
C LEU A 200 9.17 -17.98 -13.82
N ASP A 201 8.20 -17.12 -14.12
CA ASP A 201 6.85 -17.52 -14.54
C ASP A 201 6.85 -18.39 -15.79
N THR A 202 7.73 -18.08 -16.76
CA THR A 202 7.87 -18.88 -17.98
C THR A 202 8.45 -20.28 -17.75
N VAL A 203 9.21 -20.47 -16.67
CA VAL A 203 9.92 -21.72 -16.38
C VAL A 203 9.14 -22.59 -15.40
N GLN A 204 8.55 -22.00 -14.36
CA GLN A 204 8.06 -22.76 -13.20
C GLN A 204 6.55 -22.80 -13.04
N ARG A 205 5.77 -21.92 -13.70
CA ARG A 205 4.32 -21.94 -13.49
C ARG A 205 3.77 -23.22 -14.11
N PRO A 206 3.26 -24.18 -13.31
CA PRO A 206 2.66 -25.38 -13.85
C PRO A 206 1.42 -24.89 -14.59
N ARG A 207 1.51 -24.82 -15.92
CA ARG A 207 0.32 -24.66 -16.74
C ARG A 207 -0.46 -25.94 -16.50
N LEU A 208 -1.47 -25.86 -15.65
CA LEU A 208 -2.60 -26.78 -15.69
C LEU A 208 -3.30 -26.53 -17.03
N SER A 209 -2.66 -26.90 -18.13
CA SER A 209 -3.29 -27.00 -19.43
C SER A 209 -4.24 -28.17 -19.30
N ILE A 210 -5.47 -27.86 -18.93
CA ILE A 210 -6.61 -28.74 -19.15
C ILE A 210 -6.74 -28.80 -20.67
N THR A 211 -6.02 -29.74 -21.30
CA THR A 211 -6.29 -30.09 -22.68
C THR A 211 -7.65 -30.77 -22.68
N SER A 212 -8.70 -29.98 -22.89
CA SER A 212 -10.00 -30.52 -23.29
C SER A 212 -9.83 -31.08 -24.69
N SER A 213 -9.35 -32.32 -24.77
CA SER A 213 -9.47 -33.15 -25.96
C SER A 213 -10.95 -33.40 -26.19
N SER A 214 -11.56 -32.52 -26.99
CA SER A 214 -12.86 -32.77 -27.59
C SER A 214 -12.73 -33.95 -28.53
N SER A 215 -12.97 -35.15 -28.04
CA SER A 215 -13.26 -36.29 -28.90
C SER A 215 -14.58 -35.98 -29.61
N THR A 216 -14.48 -35.61 -30.89
CA THR A 216 -15.62 -35.56 -31.80
C THR A 216 -16.17 -36.97 -31.96
N CYS A 217 -17.16 -37.33 -31.15
CA CYS A 217 -18.02 -38.48 -31.42
C CYS A 217 -19.06 -38.05 -32.47
N SER A 218 -18.84 -38.50 -33.71
CA SER A 218 -19.83 -38.41 -34.78
C SER A 218 -21.01 -39.34 -34.47
N SER A 219 -22.10 -38.81 -33.93
CA SER A 219 -23.38 -39.53 -33.82
C SER A 219 -24.37 -38.98 -34.84
N ARG A 220 -24.81 -39.87 -35.75
CA ARG A 220 -25.89 -39.66 -36.70
C ARG A 220 -27.19 -39.21 -36.03
N SER A 221 -27.85 -38.27 -36.70
CA SER A 221 -29.23 -37.82 -36.54
C SER A 221 -30.27 -38.94 -36.70
N LEU A 222 -31.33 -38.91 -35.88
CA LEU A 222 -32.71 -39.24 -36.26
C LEU A 222 -33.73 -38.66 -35.24
N ALA A 223 -34.68 -37.89 -35.78
CA ALA A 223 -36.07 -37.56 -35.38
C ALA A 223 -36.53 -37.40 -33.90
N SER A 224 -37.27 -36.31 -33.68
CA SER A 224 -38.06 -35.87 -32.50
C SER A 224 -39.38 -36.68 -32.30
N PRO A 225 -40.34 -36.28 -31.43
CA PRO A 225 -40.34 -35.65 -30.09
C PRO A 225 -41.25 -36.40 -29.06
N LEU A 226 -41.16 -36.08 -27.76
CA LEU A 226 -42.28 -35.84 -26.80
C LEU A 226 -41.84 -36.01 -25.32
N SER A 227 -41.96 -34.91 -24.58
CA SER A 227 -42.39 -34.77 -23.16
C SER A 227 -41.63 -35.46 -22.00
N PRO A 228 -41.75 -34.92 -20.76
CA PRO A 228 -40.66 -34.89 -19.80
C PRO A 228 -40.85 -35.88 -18.64
N THR A 229 -39.81 -36.64 -18.31
CA THR A 229 -39.67 -37.28 -17.01
C THR A 229 -38.20 -37.42 -16.61
N SER A 230 -37.91 -36.82 -15.45
CA SER A 230 -36.84 -37.11 -14.48
C SER A 230 -35.88 -38.27 -14.78
N THR A 231 -34.59 -37.97 -14.87
CA THR A 231 -33.52 -38.70 -14.15
C THR A 231 -32.18 -37.98 -14.32
N CYS A 232 -31.61 -37.50 -13.21
CA CYS A 232 -30.25 -36.95 -13.17
C CYS A 232 -29.24 -38.10 -13.37
N SER A 233 -28.80 -38.32 -14.61
CA SER A 233 -27.65 -39.18 -14.89
C SER A 233 -26.36 -38.44 -14.52
N ALA A 234 -25.75 -38.82 -13.40
CA ALA A 234 -24.42 -38.38 -13.02
C ALA A 234 -23.40 -38.87 -14.05
N VAL A 235 -23.00 -37.98 -14.97
CA VAL A 235 -21.89 -38.24 -15.89
C VAL A 235 -20.59 -38.12 -15.10
N SER A 236 -20.11 -39.25 -14.60
CA SER A 236 -18.75 -39.38 -14.07
C SER A 236 -17.75 -39.10 -15.17
N ARG A 237 -17.29 -37.84 -15.29
CA ARG A 237 -16.13 -37.49 -16.11
C ARG A 237 -14.88 -37.91 -15.35
N THR A 238 -14.38 -39.10 -15.65
CA THR A 238 -13.02 -39.52 -15.26
C THR A 238 -12.01 -38.64 -15.97
N PHE A 239 -11.44 -37.67 -15.25
CA PHE A 239 -10.31 -36.89 -15.71
C PHE A 239 -9.07 -37.78 -15.70
N ARG A 240 -8.69 -38.31 -16.87
CA ARG A 240 -7.42 -39.01 -17.04
C ARG A 240 -6.35 -37.95 -17.35
N ALA A 241 -5.64 -37.50 -16.32
CA ALA A 241 -4.47 -36.64 -16.49
C ALA A 241 -3.34 -37.48 -17.10
N SER A 242 -3.15 -37.39 -18.42
CA SER A 242 -1.96 -37.93 -19.08
C SER A 242 -0.79 -37.00 -18.81
N VAL A 243 0.13 -37.43 -17.95
CA VAL A 243 1.42 -36.78 -17.73
C VAL A 243 2.37 -37.22 -18.86
N GLY A 244 2.29 -36.54 -20.01
CA GLY A 244 3.25 -36.72 -21.09
C GLY A 244 4.59 -36.13 -20.68
N SER A 245 5.51 -37.00 -20.23
CA SER A 245 6.85 -36.61 -19.79
C SER A 245 7.83 -36.68 -20.97
N GLU A 246 7.80 -35.67 -21.82
CA GLU A 246 8.83 -35.48 -22.85
C GLU A 246 10.06 -34.83 -22.21
N TYR A 247 11.02 -35.65 -21.79
CA TYR A 247 12.32 -35.22 -21.29
C TYR A 247 13.21 -34.73 -22.43
N ASN A 248 13.04 -33.48 -22.86
CA ASN A 248 14.08 -32.77 -23.61
C ASN A 248 15.17 -32.33 -22.64
N SER A 249 16.15 -33.22 -22.45
CA SER A 249 17.38 -32.96 -21.70
C SER A 249 18.30 -32.06 -22.54
N CYS A 250 18.12 -30.74 -22.42
CA CYS A 250 19.11 -29.77 -22.89
C CYS A 250 19.79 -29.16 -21.66
N ASN A 251 21.09 -29.42 -21.55
CA ASN A 251 21.97 -28.85 -20.54
C ASN A 251 22.00 -27.32 -20.65
N ASP A 252 21.16 -26.61 -19.89
CA ASP A 252 21.25 -25.16 -19.76
C ASP A 252 21.68 -24.80 -18.33
N TRP A 253 22.99 -24.74 -18.12
CA TRP A 253 23.66 -24.43 -16.85
C TRP A 253 23.68 -22.92 -16.55
N HIS A 254 22.64 -22.15 -16.87
CA HIS A 254 22.68 -20.70 -16.71
C HIS A 254 21.58 -20.14 -15.81
N THR A 255 22.01 -19.84 -14.58
CA THR A 255 21.38 -18.93 -13.61
C THR A 255 20.00 -19.37 -13.11
N SER A 256 19.99 -20.44 -12.31
CA SER A 256 18.89 -20.67 -11.37
C SER A 256 18.84 -19.49 -10.40
N VAL A 257 17.98 -18.52 -10.66
CA VAL A 257 17.68 -17.42 -9.73
C VAL A 257 17.15 -18.06 -8.46
N ASP A 258 17.83 -17.85 -7.33
CA ASP A 258 17.32 -18.31 -6.04
C ASP A 258 16.04 -17.52 -5.73
N VAL A 259 14.92 -18.23 -5.66
CA VAL A 259 13.60 -17.65 -5.37
C VAL A 259 13.63 -16.93 -4.02
N LYS A 260 14.44 -17.39 -3.06
CA LYS A 260 14.60 -16.70 -1.76
C LYS A 260 15.24 -15.33 -1.91
N ASP A 261 16.29 -15.22 -2.73
CA ASP A 261 16.97 -13.96 -3.02
C ASP A 261 16.04 -13.00 -3.78
N LEU A 262 15.36 -13.49 -4.83
CA LEU A 262 14.43 -12.67 -5.59
C LEU A 262 13.32 -12.11 -4.70
N ARG A 263 12.75 -12.94 -3.84
CA ARG A 263 11.72 -12.54 -2.88
C ARG A 263 12.20 -11.43 -1.95
N GLU A 264 13.42 -11.53 -1.46
CA GLU A 264 14.01 -10.50 -0.61
C GLU A 264 14.22 -9.19 -1.38
N ARG A 265 14.66 -9.26 -2.65
CA ARG A 265 14.75 -8.09 -3.52
C ARG A 265 13.40 -7.44 -3.79
N VAL A 266 12.34 -8.22 -4.00
CA VAL A 266 10.96 -7.73 -4.15
C VAL A 266 10.51 -6.97 -2.89
N ARG A 267 10.69 -7.57 -1.70
CA ARG A 267 10.34 -6.91 -0.43
C ARG A 267 11.08 -5.59 -0.25
N ASN A 268 12.39 -5.57 -0.54
CA ASN A 268 13.19 -4.38 -0.41
C ASN A 268 12.74 -3.26 -1.35
N CYS A 269 12.35 -3.59 -2.58
CA CYS A 269 11.78 -2.62 -3.53
C CYS A 269 10.45 -2.06 -3.01
N LEU A 270 9.54 -2.92 -2.55
CA LEU A 270 8.23 -2.50 -2.02
C LEU A 270 8.35 -1.65 -0.75
N ASN A 271 9.28 -2.01 0.15
CA ASN A 271 9.54 -1.25 1.37
C ASN A 271 10.14 0.11 1.05
N THR A 272 11.11 0.17 0.14
CA THR A 272 11.70 1.45 -0.30
C THR A 272 10.64 2.36 -0.91
N LEU A 273 9.79 1.82 -1.79
CA LEU A 273 8.68 2.57 -2.39
C LEU A 273 7.71 3.07 -1.31
N ASN A 274 7.33 2.21 -0.36
CA ASN A 274 6.45 2.57 0.74
C ASN A 274 7.04 3.71 1.58
N THR A 275 8.32 3.63 1.96
CA THR A 275 9.02 4.67 2.71
C THR A 275 9.00 6.00 1.96
N ILE A 276 9.25 6.01 0.64
CA ILE A 276 9.20 7.24 -0.15
C ILE A 276 7.81 7.87 -0.13
N VAL A 277 6.76 7.06 -0.26
CA VAL A 277 5.37 7.56 -0.19
C VAL A 277 5.03 8.08 1.20
N ILE A 278 5.41 7.38 2.27
CA ILE A 278 5.19 7.85 3.65
C ILE A 278 5.94 9.16 3.91
N LEU A 279 7.18 9.29 3.43
CA LEU A 279 7.93 10.54 3.53
C LEU A 279 7.24 11.69 2.79
N GLN A 280 6.66 11.42 1.62
CA GLN A 280 5.86 12.41 0.89
C GLN A 280 4.65 12.87 1.71
N TYR A 281 3.98 11.96 2.40
CA TYR A 281 2.90 12.30 3.32
C TYR A 281 3.37 13.17 4.48
N ASN A 282 4.42 12.74 5.18
CA ASN A 282 4.88 13.39 6.39
C ASN A 282 5.45 14.80 6.12
N ASN A 283 6.14 14.97 4.98
CA ASN A 283 6.83 16.21 4.67
C ASN A 283 5.98 17.24 3.91
N GLU A 284 5.09 16.77 3.03
CA GLU A 284 4.35 17.67 2.14
C GLU A 284 2.84 17.61 2.43
N ILE A 285 2.23 16.43 2.43
CA ILE A 285 0.77 16.34 2.44
C ILE A 285 0.20 16.67 3.83
N MET A 286 0.61 15.95 4.87
CA MET A 286 0.06 16.05 6.21
C MET A 286 0.22 17.45 6.82
N PRO A 287 1.38 18.13 6.75
CA PRO A 287 1.54 19.48 7.30
C PRO A 287 0.61 20.52 6.67
N HIS A 288 0.17 20.30 5.43
CA HIS A 288 -0.81 21.16 4.77
C HIS A 288 -2.25 20.70 5.01
N PHE A 289 -2.48 19.39 5.03
CA PHE A 289 -3.79 18.80 5.29
C PHE A 289 -4.30 19.14 6.69
N THR A 290 -3.45 19.01 7.72
CA THR A 290 -3.83 19.29 9.12
C THR A 290 -4.19 20.75 9.37
N LYS A 291 -3.70 21.67 8.52
CA LYS A 291 -4.02 23.10 8.57
C LYS A 291 -5.34 23.45 7.89
N THR A 292 -5.98 22.52 7.17
CA THR A 292 -7.26 22.77 6.52
C THR A 292 -8.37 22.93 7.54
N GLU A 293 -9.33 23.82 7.27
CA GLU A 293 -10.47 24.03 8.18
C GLU A 293 -11.35 22.79 8.31
N GLU A 294 -11.37 21.95 7.29
CA GLU A 294 -12.11 20.69 7.31
C GLU A 294 -11.48 19.70 8.28
N PHE A 295 -10.15 19.55 8.26
CA PHE A 295 -9.45 18.69 9.21
C PHE A 295 -9.62 19.21 10.65
N LYS A 296 -9.47 20.52 10.86
CA LYS A 296 -9.70 21.12 12.18
C LYS A 296 -11.11 20.86 12.70
N THR A 297 -12.12 21.00 11.84
CA THR A 297 -13.51 20.70 12.19
C THR A 297 -13.71 19.23 12.53
N LEU A 298 -13.07 18.32 11.79
CA LEU A 298 -13.06 16.88 12.11
C LEU A 298 -12.47 16.64 13.51
N ILE A 299 -11.31 17.21 13.82
CA ILE A 299 -10.66 17.03 15.14
C ILE A 299 -11.54 17.55 16.27
N ILE A 300 -12.16 18.72 16.14
CA ILE A 300 -13.09 19.21 17.16
C ILE A 300 -14.30 18.28 17.31
N GLY A 301 -14.83 17.75 16.19
CA GLY A 301 -15.89 16.74 16.22
C GLY A 301 -15.48 15.48 16.98
N LYS A 302 -14.26 14.99 16.76
CA LYS A 302 -13.70 13.84 17.48
C LYS A 302 -13.42 14.13 18.95
N LEU A 303 -13.03 15.35 19.30
CA LEU A 303 -12.89 15.76 20.70
C LEU A 303 -14.23 15.70 21.45
N ILE A 304 -15.32 16.15 20.82
CA ILE A 304 -16.68 16.06 21.39
C ILE A 304 -17.14 14.59 21.46
N GLU A 305 -16.88 13.82 20.41
CA GLU A 305 -17.22 12.39 20.38
C GLU A 305 -16.52 11.64 21.53
N TYR A 306 -15.22 11.85 21.72
CA TYR A 306 -14.45 11.19 22.77
C TYR A 306 -14.75 11.74 24.17
N SER A 307 -15.12 13.02 24.31
CA SER A 307 -15.61 13.53 25.61
C SER A 307 -16.92 12.88 26.04
N SER A 308 -17.74 12.43 25.09
CA SER A 308 -18.98 11.71 25.36
C SER A 308 -18.74 10.26 25.82
N GLN A 309 -17.70 9.62 25.29
CA GLN A 309 -17.42 8.19 25.47
C GLN A 309 -16.49 7.89 26.65
N GLU A 310 -15.53 8.76 26.95
CA GLU A 310 -14.50 8.53 27.95
C GLU A 310 -14.53 9.60 29.05
N SER A 311 -14.16 9.21 30.26
CA SER A 311 -13.95 10.16 31.35
C SER A 311 -12.64 10.93 31.13
N TRP A 312 -12.76 12.15 30.62
CA TRP A 312 -11.68 13.12 30.72
C TRP A 312 -11.54 13.52 32.19
N ASP A 313 -10.33 13.90 32.62
CA ASP A 313 -10.17 14.52 33.94
C ASP A 313 -11.09 15.76 34.02
N GLU A 314 -11.90 15.86 35.07
CA GLU A 314 -12.84 16.94 35.34
C GLU A 314 -12.15 18.33 35.33
N ASN A 315 -10.84 18.33 35.54
CA ASN A 315 -9.99 19.53 35.51
C ASN A 315 -9.37 19.84 34.16
N THR A 316 -9.61 19.02 33.13
CA THR A 316 -9.07 19.27 31.79
C THR A 316 -9.72 20.50 31.15
N LEU A 317 -8.92 21.54 30.95
CA LEU A 317 -9.34 22.76 30.26
C LEU A 317 -9.41 22.54 28.74
N ILE A 318 -10.51 22.95 28.11
CA ILE A 318 -10.70 22.93 26.65
C ILE A 318 -9.57 23.71 25.96
N GLU A 319 -9.18 24.86 26.53
CA GLU A 319 -8.09 25.68 25.98
C GLU A 319 -6.77 24.92 25.87
N HIS A 320 -6.44 24.10 26.87
CA HIS A 320 -5.22 23.31 26.88
C HIS A 320 -5.26 22.25 25.77
N VAL A 321 -6.37 21.54 25.64
CA VAL A 321 -6.57 20.51 24.61
C VAL A 321 -6.53 21.13 23.21
N LEU A 322 -7.18 22.27 22.99
CA LEU A 322 -7.16 22.95 21.70
C LEU A 322 -5.77 23.45 21.32
N LYS A 323 -5.01 24.06 22.25
CA LYS A 323 -3.64 24.52 21.99
C LYS A 323 -2.70 23.36 21.63
N GLN A 324 -2.84 22.21 22.28
CA GLN A 324 -2.03 21.03 22.01
C GLN A 324 -2.28 20.40 20.63
N ASN A 325 -3.43 20.68 20.02
CA ASN A 325 -3.82 20.12 18.73
C ASN A 325 -3.75 21.18 17.61
N ASP A 326 -3.06 22.30 17.82
CA ASP A 326 -2.96 23.43 16.87
C ASP A 326 -4.34 24.04 16.50
N LEU A 327 -5.27 24.08 17.46
CA LEU A 327 -6.63 24.62 17.31
C LEU A 327 -6.88 25.88 18.16
N SER A 328 -5.82 26.63 18.44
CA SER A 328 -5.85 27.79 19.34
C SER A 328 -6.84 28.89 18.92
N GLU A 329 -7.13 29.02 17.63
CA GLU A 329 -8.09 29.96 17.07
C GLU A 329 -9.52 29.70 17.54
N TYR A 330 -9.85 28.46 17.93
CA TYR A 330 -11.18 28.08 18.38
C TYR A 330 -11.42 28.37 19.87
N VAL A 331 -10.36 28.66 20.65
CA VAL A 331 -10.46 28.94 22.09
C VAL A 331 -11.49 30.05 22.36
N LYS A 332 -11.43 31.15 21.60
CA LYS A 332 -12.36 32.27 21.76
C LYS A 332 -13.83 31.87 21.52
N SER A 333 -14.09 30.92 20.63
CA SER A 333 -15.44 30.45 20.34
C SER A 333 -16.03 29.67 21.52
N PHE A 334 -15.24 28.76 22.12
CA PHE A 334 -15.64 28.04 23.33
C PHE A 334 -15.79 28.98 24.54
N SER A 335 -14.87 29.93 24.74
CA SER A 335 -14.95 30.90 25.84
C SER A 335 -16.18 31.80 25.76
N LYS A 336 -16.60 32.23 24.56
CA LYS A 336 -17.84 33.02 24.37
C LYS A 336 -19.09 32.28 24.84
N MET A 337 -19.09 30.94 24.72
CA MET A 337 -20.16 30.07 25.21
C MET A 337 -20.03 29.70 26.69
N LYS A 338 -19.01 30.21 27.40
CA LYS A 338 -18.68 29.84 28.77
C LYS A 338 -18.35 28.33 28.93
N LEU A 339 -17.78 27.74 27.87
CA LEU A 339 -17.27 26.38 27.86
C LEU A 339 -15.76 26.43 28.12
N PHE A 340 -15.34 25.97 29.29
CA PHE A 340 -13.96 25.99 29.76
C PHE A 340 -13.39 24.59 30.02
N ARG A 341 -14.23 23.60 30.34
CA ARG A 341 -13.84 22.24 30.74
C ARG A 341 -14.41 21.18 29.79
N MET A 342 -13.67 20.09 29.57
CA MET A 342 -14.08 19.00 28.67
C MET A 342 -15.43 18.37 29.06
N GLU A 343 -15.77 18.30 30.34
CA GLU A 343 -17.06 17.77 30.80
C GLU A 343 -18.25 18.61 30.28
N GLN A 344 -18.06 19.92 30.08
CA GLN A 344 -19.14 20.80 29.62
C GLN A 344 -19.56 20.56 28.17
N ILE A 345 -18.70 19.92 27.38
CA ILE A 345 -18.99 19.59 25.97
C ILE A 345 -19.45 18.14 25.79
N ARG A 346 -19.61 17.38 26.87
CA ARG A 346 -20.04 15.98 26.84
C ARG A 346 -21.44 15.75 26.27
N GLN A 347 -22.31 16.75 26.42
CA GLN A 347 -23.67 16.71 25.87
C GLN A 347 -23.78 17.34 24.49
N PHE A 348 -22.66 17.81 23.93
CA PHE A 348 -22.64 18.39 22.59
C PHE A 348 -22.56 17.27 21.56
N SER A 349 -23.18 17.52 20.42
CA SER A 349 -23.08 16.69 19.24
C SER A 349 -22.22 17.41 18.18
N THR A 350 -21.81 16.67 17.15
CA THR A 350 -21.16 17.26 15.97
C THR A 350 -22.06 18.27 15.25
N SER A 351 -23.38 18.23 15.46
CA SER A 351 -24.34 19.22 14.95
C SER A 351 -24.20 20.57 15.65
N ASP A 352 -23.93 20.56 16.96
CA ASP A 352 -23.82 21.76 17.80
C ASP A 352 -22.59 22.61 17.48
N LEU A 353 -21.58 22.03 16.81
CA LEU A 353 -20.38 22.73 16.34
C LEU A 353 -20.73 24.00 15.56
N LYS A 354 -21.72 23.93 14.66
CA LYS A 354 -22.11 25.06 13.80
C LYS A 354 -23.11 25.97 14.48
N GLU A 355 -24.16 25.37 15.03
CA GLU A 355 -25.32 26.11 15.53
C GLU A 355 -25.00 26.85 16.83
N LYS A 356 -24.17 26.24 17.68
CA LYS A 356 -23.89 26.76 19.01
C LYS A 356 -22.47 27.33 19.10
N ILE A 357 -21.46 26.57 18.67
CA ILE A 357 -20.05 26.96 18.85
C ILE A 357 -19.57 27.92 17.74
N GLY A 358 -20.25 27.94 16.58
CA GLY A 358 -19.88 28.80 15.45
C GLY A 358 -18.70 28.27 14.63
N VAL A 359 -18.35 26.99 14.78
CA VAL A 359 -17.43 26.29 13.88
C VAL A 359 -18.17 26.05 12.57
N LYS A 360 -17.71 26.66 11.48
CA LYS A 360 -18.39 26.56 10.18
C LYS A 360 -18.42 25.09 9.75
N LYS A 361 -19.60 24.44 9.78
CA LYS A 361 -19.76 23.07 9.27
C LYS A 361 -19.29 23.02 7.82
N LEU A 362 -18.39 22.09 7.59
CA LEU A 362 -18.19 21.30 6.38
C LEU A 362 -18.77 21.93 5.11
N GLY A 363 -17.92 22.60 4.34
CA GLY A 363 -18.21 22.94 2.95
C GLY A 363 -18.46 21.72 2.05
N HIS A 364 -18.32 20.48 2.53
CA HIS A 364 -18.59 19.26 1.75
C HIS A 364 -20.01 19.22 1.18
N LEU A 365 -21.03 19.71 1.91
CA LEU A 365 -22.39 19.82 1.34
C LEU A 365 -22.43 20.83 0.18
N LYS A 366 -21.80 22.00 0.33
CA LYS A 366 -21.67 23.00 -0.74
C LYS A 366 -20.75 22.55 -1.89
N ARG A 367 -19.77 21.67 -1.62
CA ARG A 367 -18.87 21.10 -2.64
C ARG A 367 -19.54 19.96 -3.41
N LEU A 368 -20.29 19.10 -2.73
CA LEU A 368 -21.17 18.12 -3.37
C LEU A 368 -22.21 18.84 -4.21
N GLU A 369 -22.84 19.88 -3.68
CA GLU A 369 -23.78 20.72 -4.42
C GLU A 369 -23.12 21.37 -5.65
N ARG A 370 -21.88 21.86 -5.55
CA ARG A 370 -21.11 22.33 -6.72
C ARG A 370 -20.79 21.22 -7.70
N LEU A 371 -20.28 20.08 -7.26
CA LEU A 371 -19.93 18.95 -8.14
C LEU A 371 -21.17 18.39 -8.86
N ILE A 372 -22.30 18.31 -8.17
CA ILE A 372 -23.59 17.92 -8.74
C ILE A 372 -24.03 18.97 -9.77
N ASN A 373 -23.91 20.27 -9.46
CA ASN A 373 -24.24 21.33 -10.40
C ASN A 373 -23.32 21.36 -11.63
N ASP A 374 -22.02 21.12 -11.45
CA ASP A 374 -21.03 21.08 -12.53
C ASP A 374 -21.29 19.86 -13.44
N TYR A 375 -21.61 18.69 -12.88
CA TYR A 375 -22.02 17.50 -13.63
C TYR A 375 -23.35 17.71 -14.39
N ASN A 376 -24.34 18.32 -13.76
CA ASN A 376 -25.60 18.65 -14.41
C ASN A 376 -25.44 19.72 -15.51
N SER A 377 -24.42 20.57 -15.40
CA SER A 377 -24.11 21.59 -16.40
C SER A 377 -23.32 21.03 -17.59
N SER A 378 -22.53 19.98 -17.41
CA SER A 378 -21.81 19.30 -18.50
C SER A 378 -22.68 18.35 -19.32
N LEU A 379 -23.88 18.01 -18.82
CA LEU A 379 -24.89 17.21 -19.51
C LEU A 379 -25.86 18.04 -20.38
N LYS A 380 -25.79 19.37 -20.31
CA LYS A 380 -26.54 20.30 -21.17
C LYS A 380 -25.63 20.85 -22.25
#